data_AF-A0A0D8XGL3-F1
#
_entry.id   AF-A0A0D8XGL3-F1
#
_cell.length_a   1.000
_cell.length_b   1.000
_cell.length_c   1.000
_cell.angle_alpha   90.00
_cell.angle_beta   90.00
_cell.angle_gamma   90.00
#
_symmetry.space_group_name_H-M   'P 1'
#
loop_
_entity.id
_entity.type
_entity.pdbx_description
1 polymer ?
#
loop_
_entity_poly.entity_id
_entity_poly.type
_entity_poly.pdbx_seq_one_letter_code
_entity_poly.pdbx_strand_id
1 'polypeptide(L)'
;MINSYRCECESMYRGKYCEEKLQYCSKQLNPCQNGAKCERTENGYKCDCMPGFMDRNCSTNIDDCTNHKCQNNGICVVGRYSTSLNKVVKDGIESYSCKCVMGFSGEFCDIPPTFGATYPNTAQCYSSSCTHGSCYMNDQTKEYECRCHEGYGGKKCDELRSIGFTHPSAYVALEQWQVENGNLTFTIRTTNKLVFFNLVPH
;
A
#
# COMPACT_ATOMS: atom_id res chain seq x y z
N MET A 1 -9.62 72.80 -24.63
CA MET A 1 -9.23 71.40 -24.39
C MET A 1 -9.66 71.06 -22.98
N ILE A 2 -10.60 70.12 -22.78
CA ILE A 2 -11.00 69.72 -21.42
C ILE A 2 -10.04 68.61 -20.98
N ASN A 3 -9.19 68.91 -19.99
CA ASN A 3 -8.42 67.91 -19.27
C ASN A 3 -9.39 67.01 -18.50
N SER A 4 -9.67 65.81 -19.02
CA SER A 4 -10.33 64.78 -18.22
C SER A 4 -9.31 64.18 -17.26
N TYR A 5 -9.39 64.53 -15.99
CA TYR A 5 -8.67 63.82 -14.93
C TYR A 5 -9.54 62.67 -14.41
N ARG A 6 -8.91 61.54 -14.07
CA ARG A 6 -9.55 60.37 -13.49
C ARG A 6 -8.86 60.06 -12.18
N CYS A 7 -9.63 59.88 -11.12
CA CYS A 7 -9.11 59.42 -9.84
C CYS A 7 -8.87 57.90 -9.89
N GLU A 8 -7.70 57.47 -9.43
CA GLU A 8 -7.48 56.07 -9.06
C GLU A 8 -7.93 55.88 -7.61
N CYS A 9 -8.91 55.00 -7.41
CA CYS A 9 -9.46 54.73 -6.10
C CYS A 9 -8.68 53.61 -5.40
N GLU A 10 -8.53 53.73 -4.09
CA GLU A 10 -8.09 52.62 -3.24
C GLU A 10 -9.04 51.42 -3.37
N SER A 11 -8.54 50.21 -3.10
CA SER A 11 -9.20 48.90 -3.33
C SER A 11 -10.56 48.69 -2.62
N MET A 12 -11.06 49.69 -1.90
CA MET A 12 -12.31 49.67 -1.13
C MET A 12 -13.30 50.75 -1.56
N TYR A 13 -12.96 51.58 -2.55
CA TYR A 13 -13.78 52.73 -2.97
C TYR A 13 -14.01 52.75 -4.49
N ARG A 14 -15.12 53.35 -4.90
CA ARG A 14 -15.48 53.59 -6.29
C ARG A 14 -16.19 54.94 -6.43
N GLY A 15 -16.54 55.31 -7.66
CA GLY A 15 -17.16 56.60 -7.99
C GLY A 15 -16.18 57.49 -8.74
N LYS A 16 -16.67 58.64 -9.22
CA LYS A 16 -15.82 59.57 -9.99
C LYS A 16 -14.72 60.18 -9.12
N TYR A 17 -14.97 60.26 -7.81
CA TYR A 17 -14.10 60.85 -6.80
C TYR A 17 -13.81 59.88 -5.64
N CYS A 18 -14.02 58.57 -5.85
CA CYS A 18 -13.80 57.52 -4.84
C CYS A 18 -14.65 57.69 -3.57
N GLU A 19 -15.82 58.29 -3.72
CA GLU A 19 -16.75 58.66 -2.65
C GLU A 19 -17.62 57.48 -2.15
N GLU A 20 -17.77 56.43 -2.96
CA GLU A 20 -18.60 55.29 -2.63
C GLU A 20 -17.75 54.14 -2.08
N LYS A 21 -18.02 53.72 -0.84
CA LYS A 21 -17.42 52.49 -0.29
C LYS A 21 -18.01 51.25 -0.98
N LEU A 22 -17.14 50.34 -1.40
CA LEU A 22 -17.56 49.10 -2.05
C LEU A 22 -18.38 48.23 -1.09
N GLN A 23 -19.57 47.85 -1.54
CA GLN A 23 -20.44 46.92 -0.83
C GLN A 23 -20.24 45.51 -1.38
N TYR A 24 -19.17 44.87 -0.93
CA TYR A 24 -18.92 43.46 -1.22
C TYR A 24 -20.03 42.57 -0.64
N CYS A 25 -20.26 41.43 -1.30
CA CYS A 25 -21.32 40.46 -1.02
C CYS A 25 -22.74 40.99 -1.27
N SER A 26 -22.87 42.07 -2.06
CA SER A 26 -24.16 42.53 -2.57
C SER A 26 -24.55 41.79 -3.85
N LYS A 27 -25.83 41.84 -4.24
CA LYS A 27 -26.31 41.23 -5.50
C LYS A 27 -25.54 41.71 -6.74
N GLN A 28 -24.98 42.92 -6.69
CA GLN A 28 -24.26 43.54 -7.80
C GLN A 28 -22.73 43.31 -7.73
N LEU A 29 -22.20 42.94 -6.56
CA LEU A 29 -20.77 42.76 -6.33
C LEU A 29 -20.52 41.58 -5.37
N ASN A 30 -20.56 40.38 -5.93
CA ASN A 30 -20.15 39.16 -5.24
C ASN A 30 -18.88 38.58 -5.89
N PRO A 31 -17.72 38.66 -5.23
CA PRO A 31 -16.46 38.12 -5.76
C PRO A 31 -16.32 36.59 -5.61
N CYS A 32 -17.18 35.95 -4.80
CA CYS A 32 -17.08 34.51 -4.52
C CYS A 32 -17.72 33.69 -5.64
N GLN A 33 -17.01 32.66 -6.11
CA GLN A 33 -17.42 31.77 -7.19
C GLN A 33 -17.84 30.37 -6.66
N ASN A 34 -18.35 29.52 -7.56
CA ASN A 34 -18.65 28.11 -7.29
C ASN A 34 -19.57 27.84 -6.08
N GLY A 35 -20.51 28.76 -5.83
CA GLY A 35 -21.47 28.64 -4.74
C GLY A 35 -20.91 28.97 -3.35
N ALA A 36 -19.70 29.51 -3.26
CA ALA A 36 -19.07 29.93 -2.01
C ALA A 36 -19.87 31.04 -1.30
N LYS A 37 -19.86 31.01 0.04
CA LYS A 37 -20.53 32.00 0.87
C LYS A 37 -19.67 33.25 0.98
N CYS A 38 -20.25 34.41 0.66
CA CYS A 38 -19.55 35.69 0.76
C CYS A 38 -19.85 36.36 2.10
N GLU A 39 -18.80 36.74 2.81
CA GLU A 39 -18.87 37.50 4.06
C GLU A 39 -18.13 38.83 3.94
N ARG A 40 -18.77 39.90 4.40
CA ARG A 40 -18.19 41.24 4.37
C ARG A 40 -17.27 41.42 5.58
N THR A 41 -16.05 41.89 5.37
CA THR A 41 -15.06 42.13 6.43
C THR A 41 -14.71 43.61 6.52
N GLU A 42 -14.04 44.04 7.60
CA GLU A 42 -13.61 45.45 7.75
C GLU A 42 -12.70 45.91 6.60
N ASN A 43 -11.90 44.99 6.06
CA ASN A 43 -10.94 45.22 4.99
C ASN A 43 -11.43 44.67 3.62
N GLY A 44 -12.73 44.42 3.45
CA GLY A 44 -13.33 44.05 2.17
C GLY A 44 -14.28 42.86 2.27
N TYR A 45 -13.81 41.68 1.85
CA TYR A 45 -14.59 40.45 1.83
C TYR A 45 -13.74 39.21 2.13
N LYS A 46 -14.43 38.16 2.54
CA LYS A 46 -13.94 36.79 2.66
C LYS A 46 -14.93 35.86 1.96
N CYS A 47 -14.40 34.90 1.20
CA CYS A 47 -15.21 33.81 0.66
C CYS A 47 -14.96 32.55 1.49
N ASP A 48 -16.02 31.96 2.02
CA ASP A 48 -15.97 30.60 2.55
C ASP A 48 -16.22 29.65 1.38
N CYS A 49 -15.13 29.05 0.89
CA CYS A 49 -15.14 28.20 -0.28
C CYS A 49 -15.94 26.92 -0.05
N MET A 50 -16.67 26.53 -1.09
CA MET A 50 -17.25 25.20 -1.14
C MET A 50 -16.13 24.16 -1.26
N PRO A 51 -16.37 22.93 -0.79
CA PRO A 51 -15.45 21.81 -0.94
C PRO A 51 -14.88 21.67 -2.35
N GLY A 52 -13.56 21.52 -2.46
CA GLY A 52 -12.83 21.37 -3.74
C GLY A 52 -12.51 22.67 -4.46
N PHE A 53 -12.69 23.83 -3.82
CA PHE A 53 -12.27 25.13 -4.36
C PHE A 53 -11.37 25.87 -3.37
N MET A 54 -10.34 26.53 -3.90
CA MET A 54 -9.39 27.34 -3.15
C MET A 54 -9.26 28.73 -3.77
N ASP A 55 -8.31 29.51 -3.25
CA ASP A 55 -8.07 30.92 -3.54
C ASP A 55 -9.06 31.89 -2.86
N ARG A 56 -8.76 33.19 -2.94
CA ARG A 56 -9.55 34.25 -2.27
C ARG A 56 -11.01 34.33 -2.77
N ASN A 57 -11.26 33.89 -3.99
CA ASN A 57 -12.55 33.97 -4.68
C ASN A 57 -13.20 32.60 -4.85
N CYS A 58 -12.57 31.53 -4.38
CA CYS A 58 -13.00 30.15 -4.59
C CYS A 58 -13.13 29.79 -6.07
N SER A 59 -12.29 30.37 -6.93
CA SER A 59 -12.31 30.14 -8.38
C SER A 59 -11.45 28.95 -8.80
N THR A 60 -10.38 28.67 -8.06
CA THR A 60 -9.43 27.61 -8.37
C THR A 60 -9.96 26.29 -7.85
N ASN A 61 -10.14 25.31 -8.75
CA ASN A 61 -10.50 23.94 -8.36
C ASN A 61 -9.26 23.25 -7.76
N ILE A 62 -9.40 22.62 -6.60
CA ILE A 62 -8.36 21.77 -6.03
C ILE A 62 -8.43 20.42 -6.74
N ASP A 63 -7.48 20.14 -7.61
CA ASP A 63 -7.28 18.77 -8.08
C ASP A 63 -6.54 17.98 -6.99
N ASP A 64 -7.31 17.34 -6.11
CA ASP A 64 -6.82 16.50 -5.01
C ASP A 64 -5.90 15.37 -5.49
N CYS A 65 -5.87 15.07 -6.80
CA CYS A 65 -5.01 14.05 -7.39
C CYS A 65 -3.63 14.57 -7.85
N THR A 66 -3.37 15.87 -7.86
CA THR A 66 -2.13 16.46 -8.41
C THR A 66 -0.84 15.97 -7.72
N ASN A 67 -0.93 15.44 -6.50
CA ASN A 67 0.19 14.86 -5.74
C ASN A 67 -0.23 13.61 -4.95
N HIS A 68 -1.11 12.79 -5.51
CA HIS A 68 -1.65 11.62 -4.83
C HIS A 68 -0.56 10.62 -4.40
N LYS A 69 -0.82 9.86 -3.33
CA LYS A 69 0.09 8.81 -2.82
C LYS A 69 -0.24 7.40 -3.33
N CYS A 70 -1.20 7.25 -4.23
CA CYS A 70 -1.57 5.96 -4.81
C CYS A 70 -0.36 5.26 -5.45
N GLN A 71 -0.08 4.03 -5.01
CA GLN A 71 1.00 3.17 -5.50
C GLN A 71 0.47 2.07 -6.41
N ASN A 72 1.37 1.28 -7.01
CA ASN A 72 1.06 0.07 -7.77
C ASN A 72 -0.03 0.26 -8.84
N ASN A 73 0.08 1.35 -9.61
CA ASN A 73 -0.88 1.75 -10.65
C ASN A 73 -2.30 2.02 -10.14
N GLY A 74 -2.49 2.26 -8.85
CA GLY A 74 -3.75 2.74 -8.28
C GLY A 74 -4.19 4.05 -8.94
N ILE A 75 -5.47 4.13 -9.32
CA ILE A 75 -6.07 5.30 -9.95
C ILE A 75 -6.56 6.24 -8.85
N CYS A 76 -6.04 7.46 -8.79
CA CYS A 76 -6.57 8.48 -7.90
C CYS A 76 -7.97 8.90 -8.33
N VAL A 77 -8.88 8.98 -7.36
CA VAL A 77 -10.24 9.50 -7.57
C VAL A 77 -10.57 10.53 -6.50
N VAL A 78 -11.21 11.61 -6.90
CA VAL A 78 -11.67 12.68 -5.99
C VAL A 78 -12.87 12.16 -5.19
N GLY A 79 -12.80 12.22 -3.86
CA GLY A 79 -13.78 11.65 -2.94
C GLY A 79 -13.40 10.25 -2.43
N ARG A 80 -14.31 9.65 -1.64
CA ARG A 80 -14.11 8.32 -1.07
C ARG A 80 -14.53 7.22 -2.03
N TYR A 81 -13.60 6.36 -2.43
CA TYR A 81 -13.87 5.18 -3.22
C TYR A 81 -14.35 4.03 -2.33
N SER A 82 -15.58 3.55 -2.56
CA SER A 82 -16.13 2.37 -1.90
C SER A 82 -15.86 1.14 -2.75
N THR A 83 -14.99 0.26 -2.24
CA THR A 83 -14.67 -1.01 -2.88
C THR A 83 -15.90 -1.91 -3.00
N SER A 84 -16.76 -1.91 -1.98
CA SER A 84 -18.00 -2.71 -1.94
C SER A 84 -19.02 -2.29 -3.01
N LEU A 85 -18.99 -1.04 -3.44
CA LEU A 85 -19.90 -0.50 -4.46
C LEU A 85 -19.22 -0.28 -5.82
N ASN A 86 -17.90 -0.50 -5.92
CA ASN A 86 -17.07 -0.15 -7.08
C ASN A 86 -17.35 1.29 -7.56
N LYS A 87 -17.53 2.22 -6.63
CA LYS A 87 -18.03 3.57 -6.92
C LYS A 87 -17.47 4.59 -5.93
N VAL A 88 -17.24 5.80 -6.44
CA VAL A 88 -16.97 6.98 -5.60
C VAL A 88 -18.27 7.41 -4.92
N VAL A 89 -18.25 7.43 -3.59
CA VAL A 89 -19.38 7.90 -2.78
C VAL A 89 -19.13 9.38 -2.45
N LYS A 90 -20.13 10.21 -2.72
CA LYS A 90 -20.08 11.65 -2.39
C LYS A 90 -20.45 11.82 -0.93
N ASP A 91 -19.47 11.63 -0.05
CA ASP A 91 -19.66 11.70 1.40
C ASP A 91 -19.50 13.13 1.97
N GLY A 92 -19.29 14.14 1.11
CA GLY A 92 -19.01 15.51 1.54
C GLY A 92 -17.63 15.68 2.19
N ILE A 93 -16.78 14.66 2.12
CA ILE A 93 -15.42 14.67 2.66
C ILE A 93 -14.45 15.07 1.53
N GLU A 94 -13.69 16.13 1.76
CA GLU A 94 -12.62 16.67 0.89
C GLU A 94 -11.35 15.81 1.01
N SER A 95 -11.35 14.68 0.32
CA SER A 95 -10.17 13.81 0.25
C SER A 95 -10.18 13.07 -1.08
N TYR A 96 -9.01 12.82 -1.66
CA TYR A 96 -8.87 11.80 -2.68
C TYR A 96 -8.79 10.41 -2.05
N SER A 97 -9.04 9.38 -2.85
CA SER A 97 -8.77 8.00 -2.49
C SER A 97 -8.21 7.24 -3.69
N CYS A 98 -7.61 6.09 -3.44
CA CYS A 98 -7.01 5.28 -4.48
C CYS A 98 -7.94 4.13 -4.86
N LYS A 99 -8.40 4.12 -6.12
CA LYS A 99 -9.00 2.94 -6.73
C LYS A 99 -7.88 1.98 -7.10
N CYS A 100 -7.70 0.94 -6.29
CA CYS A 100 -6.65 -0.05 -6.52
C CYS A 100 -6.95 -0.95 -7.73
N VAL A 101 -5.88 -1.33 -8.42
CA VAL A 101 -5.90 -2.40 -9.43
C VAL A 101 -6.18 -3.73 -8.73
N MET A 102 -6.79 -4.70 -9.42
CA MET A 102 -7.15 -5.98 -8.84
C MET A 102 -6.00 -6.62 -8.06
N GLY A 103 -6.29 -7.01 -6.81
CA GLY A 103 -5.32 -7.62 -5.91
C GLY A 103 -4.70 -6.63 -4.93
N PHE A 104 -4.33 -5.42 -5.34
CA PHE A 104 -3.77 -4.43 -4.42
C PHE A 104 -4.84 -3.87 -3.48
N SER A 105 -4.45 -3.60 -2.24
CA SER A 105 -5.33 -3.14 -1.16
C SER A 105 -4.65 -2.04 -0.34
N GLY A 106 -5.36 -1.51 0.66
CA GLY A 106 -4.87 -0.40 1.48
C GLY A 106 -5.38 0.96 1.00
N GLU A 107 -5.17 1.99 1.81
CA GLU A 107 -5.60 3.36 1.52
C GLU A 107 -4.89 3.95 0.30
N PHE A 108 -3.61 3.57 0.12
CA PHE A 108 -2.76 4.04 -0.96
C PHE A 108 -2.38 2.94 -1.96
N CYS A 109 -3.08 1.81 -1.97
CA CYS A 109 -2.77 0.64 -2.81
C CYS A 109 -1.34 0.11 -2.61
N ASP A 110 -0.81 0.27 -1.40
CA ASP A 110 0.53 -0.13 -0.96
C ASP A 110 0.58 -1.57 -0.44
N ILE A 111 -0.58 -2.16 -0.12
CA ILE A 111 -0.68 -3.55 0.30
C ILE A 111 -0.76 -4.43 -0.95
N PRO A 112 0.24 -5.30 -1.21
CA PRO A 112 0.20 -6.21 -2.34
C PRO A 112 -0.94 -7.22 -2.20
N PRO A 113 -1.42 -7.81 -3.31
CA PRO A 113 -2.36 -8.91 -3.25
C PRO A 113 -1.89 -9.99 -2.29
N THR A 114 -2.77 -10.33 -1.35
CA THR A 114 -2.69 -11.64 -0.71
C THR A 114 -2.87 -12.66 -1.82
N PHE A 115 -1.84 -13.48 -2.04
CA PHE A 115 -1.77 -14.45 -3.14
C PHE A 115 -2.97 -15.43 -3.22
N GLY A 116 -3.84 -15.47 -2.21
CA GLY A 116 -5.09 -16.23 -2.22
C GLY A 116 -6.28 -15.57 -2.94
N ALA A 117 -6.29 -14.25 -3.16
CA ALA A 117 -7.43 -13.55 -3.78
C ALA A 117 -7.30 -13.38 -5.30
N THR A 118 -6.06 -13.32 -5.82
CA THR A 118 -5.79 -13.13 -7.26
C THR A 118 -5.43 -14.44 -7.96
N TYR A 119 -5.00 -15.44 -7.20
CA TYR A 119 -4.62 -16.76 -7.69
C TYR A 119 -5.19 -17.84 -6.76
N PRO A 120 -6.45 -18.28 -6.98
CA PRO A 120 -7.05 -19.36 -6.17
C PRO A 120 -6.22 -20.67 -6.23
N ASN A 121 -5.34 -20.78 -7.24
CA ASN A 121 -4.45 -21.92 -7.43
C ASN A 121 -3.13 -21.82 -6.65
N THR A 122 -2.74 -20.68 -6.06
CA THR A 122 -1.53 -20.58 -5.21
C THR A 122 -1.83 -20.66 -3.71
N ALA A 123 -3.09 -20.64 -3.31
CA ALA A 123 -3.51 -20.78 -1.92
C ALA A 123 -3.05 -22.10 -1.28
N GLN A 124 -2.87 -23.17 -2.08
CA GLN A 124 -2.46 -24.49 -1.60
C GLN A 124 -0.96 -24.59 -1.23
N CYS A 125 -0.07 -23.85 -1.92
CA CYS A 125 1.35 -23.75 -1.52
C CYS A 125 1.57 -22.82 -0.32
N TYR A 126 0.56 -22.03 0.07
CA TYR A 126 0.63 -21.12 1.22
C TYR A 126 0.17 -21.79 2.52
N SER A 127 -0.81 -22.71 2.47
CA SER A 127 -1.26 -23.48 3.64
C SER A 127 -0.42 -24.74 3.92
N SER A 128 0.48 -25.10 3.00
CA SER A 128 1.20 -26.38 3.03
C SER A 128 2.71 -26.20 2.93
N SER A 129 3.35 -26.15 4.09
CA SER A 129 4.77 -25.87 4.26
C SER A 129 5.66 -26.99 3.69
N CYS A 130 6.33 -26.76 2.55
CA CYS A 130 7.55 -27.50 2.20
C CYS A 130 8.69 -26.97 3.07
N THR A 131 9.13 -27.72 4.09
CA THR A 131 10.10 -27.21 5.08
C THR A 131 11.50 -27.03 4.50
N HIS A 132 11.96 -28.02 3.72
CA HIS A 132 13.26 -28.01 3.03
C HIS A 132 13.09 -28.33 1.53
N GLY A 133 12.20 -27.60 0.86
CA GLY A 133 11.90 -27.81 -0.55
C GLY A 133 11.15 -26.66 -1.20
N SER A 134 11.05 -26.71 -2.53
CA SER A 134 10.31 -25.75 -3.33
C SER A 134 8.91 -26.29 -3.66
N CYS A 135 7.86 -25.49 -3.48
CA CYS A 135 6.49 -25.87 -3.81
C CYS A 135 6.16 -25.58 -5.28
N TYR A 136 5.50 -26.52 -5.95
CA TYR A 136 5.02 -26.39 -7.32
C TYR A 136 3.54 -26.74 -7.39
N MET A 137 2.80 -26.11 -8.30
CA MET A 137 1.39 -26.42 -8.56
C MET A 137 1.28 -27.35 -9.77
N ASN A 138 0.48 -28.40 -9.64
CA ASN A 138 0.15 -29.27 -10.76
C ASN A 138 -1.12 -28.78 -11.47
N ASP A 139 -0.98 -28.36 -12.73
CA ASP A 139 -2.08 -27.78 -13.51
C ASP A 139 -3.20 -28.76 -13.84
N GLN A 140 -2.89 -30.06 -13.87
CA GLN A 140 -3.82 -31.13 -14.23
C GLN A 140 -4.62 -31.64 -13.03
N THR A 141 -3.97 -31.82 -11.88
CA THR A 141 -4.62 -32.35 -10.66
C THR A 141 -5.16 -31.25 -9.76
N LYS A 142 -4.74 -29.98 -9.97
CA LYS A 142 -5.02 -28.86 -9.06
C LYS A 142 -4.55 -29.13 -7.63
N GLU A 143 -3.51 -29.96 -7.48
CA GLU A 143 -2.82 -30.24 -6.23
C GLU A 143 -1.43 -29.61 -6.24
N TYR A 144 -0.90 -29.31 -5.05
CA TYR A 144 0.48 -28.86 -4.89
C TYR A 144 1.42 -30.04 -4.65
N GLU A 145 2.68 -29.91 -5.10
CA GLU A 145 3.73 -30.89 -4.94
C GLU A 145 5.02 -30.22 -4.45
N CYS A 146 5.65 -30.78 -3.41
CA CYS A 146 6.95 -30.31 -2.93
C CYS A 146 8.09 -31.03 -3.66
N ARG A 147 8.99 -30.27 -4.27
CA ARG A 147 10.28 -30.77 -4.74
C ARG A 147 11.33 -30.52 -3.66
N CYS A 148 11.78 -31.59 -3.00
CA CYS A 148 12.70 -31.48 -1.87
C CYS A 148 14.11 -31.13 -2.32
N HIS A 149 14.81 -30.36 -1.49
CA HIS A 149 16.25 -30.13 -1.65
C HIS A 149 17.03 -31.42 -1.37
N GLU A 150 18.25 -31.50 -1.89
CA GLU A 150 19.16 -32.63 -1.68
C GLU A 150 19.26 -32.98 -0.18
N GLY A 151 19.07 -34.25 0.14
CA GLY A 151 19.10 -34.72 1.53
C GLY A 151 17.74 -34.79 2.22
N TYR A 152 16.69 -34.20 1.67
CA TYR A 152 15.36 -34.19 2.28
C TYR A 152 14.32 -34.95 1.44
N GLY A 153 13.32 -35.51 2.10
CA GLY A 153 12.23 -36.26 1.47
C GLY A 153 10.92 -36.16 2.25
N GLY A 154 9.93 -36.93 1.82
CA GLY A 154 8.57 -36.85 2.35
C GLY A 154 7.71 -35.83 1.59
N LYS A 155 6.38 -35.90 1.78
CA LYS A 155 5.42 -35.03 1.05
C LYS A 155 5.61 -33.54 1.36
N LYS A 156 6.22 -33.20 2.49
CA LYS A 156 6.49 -31.83 2.96
C LYS A 156 7.98 -31.51 3.10
N CYS A 157 8.87 -32.39 2.63
CA CYS A 157 10.32 -32.23 2.73
C CYS A 157 10.84 -32.05 4.17
N ASP A 158 10.13 -32.64 5.14
CA ASP A 158 10.39 -32.60 6.57
C ASP A 158 11.21 -33.79 7.07
N GLU A 159 11.47 -34.77 6.20
CA GLU A 159 12.25 -35.95 6.54
C GLU A 159 13.68 -35.81 6.03
N LEU A 160 14.68 -35.84 6.92
CA LEU A 160 16.07 -35.92 6.52
C LEU A 160 16.39 -37.35 6.04
N ARG A 161 16.73 -37.52 4.76
CA ARG A 161 16.98 -38.80 4.09
C ARG A 161 18.46 -39.07 3.83
N SER A 162 19.24 -38.03 3.53
CA SER A 162 20.69 -38.17 3.33
C SER A 162 21.42 -36.90 3.74
N ILE A 163 22.68 -37.06 4.16
CA ILE A 163 23.52 -35.96 4.63
C ILE A 163 24.78 -35.97 3.79
N GLY A 164 25.00 -34.88 3.04
CA GLY A 164 26.20 -34.65 2.26
C GLY A 164 27.12 -33.65 2.96
N PHE A 165 28.37 -34.04 3.20
CA PHE A 165 29.39 -33.12 3.72
C PHE A 165 30.11 -32.46 2.54
N THR A 166 29.69 -31.25 2.19
CA THR A 166 30.32 -30.45 1.11
C THR A 166 31.54 -29.68 1.60
N HIS A 167 31.74 -29.59 2.92
CA HIS A 167 32.87 -28.92 3.54
C HIS A 167 33.53 -29.80 4.62
N PRO A 168 34.88 -29.80 4.78
CA PRO A 168 35.59 -30.60 5.79
C PRO A 168 35.22 -30.30 7.24
N SER A 169 34.61 -29.14 7.50
CA SER A 169 34.18 -28.67 8.82
C SER A 169 32.68 -28.83 9.07
N ALA A 170 31.93 -29.42 8.14
CA ALA A 170 30.51 -29.67 8.32
C ALA A 170 30.29 -30.82 9.31
N TYR A 171 29.44 -30.61 10.30
CA TYR A 171 29.06 -31.59 11.31
C TYR A 171 27.54 -31.62 11.47
N VAL A 172 27.00 -32.75 11.95
CA VAL A 172 25.58 -32.90 12.29
C VAL A 172 25.51 -33.11 13.79
N ALA A 173 24.88 -32.18 14.50
CA ALA A 173 24.57 -32.36 15.91
C ALA A 173 23.27 -33.16 16.02
N LEU A 174 23.32 -34.31 16.68
CA LEU A 174 22.13 -35.06 17.08
C LEU A 174 21.60 -34.48 18.39
N GLU A 175 20.29 -34.56 18.61
CA GLU A 175 19.68 -34.17 19.88
C GLU A 175 20.20 -35.03 21.04
N GLN A 176 20.16 -34.50 22.26
CA GLN A 176 20.64 -35.20 23.45
C GLN A 176 19.78 -36.43 23.76
N TRP A 177 20.38 -37.61 23.77
CA TRP A 177 19.71 -38.86 24.15
C TRP A 177 19.98 -39.17 25.62
N GLN A 178 18.91 -39.36 26.39
CA GLN A 178 18.97 -39.88 27.75
C GLN A 178 18.74 -41.39 27.69
N VAL A 179 19.77 -42.20 27.96
CA VAL A 179 19.63 -43.66 28.01
C VAL A 179 19.82 -44.10 29.46
N GLU A 180 18.70 -44.45 30.11
CA GLU A 180 18.70 -44.79 31.54
C GLU A 180 19.24 -46.18 31.84
N ASN A 181 19.27 -47.13 30.87
CA ASN A 181 19.98 -48.42 30.96
C ASN A 181 20.01 -49.14 29.60
N GLY A 182 21.06 -48.94 28.80
CA GLY A 182 21.24 -49.62 27.52
C GLY A 182 22.52 -49.23 26.77
N ASN A 183 22.93 -50.03 25.79
CA ASN A 183 24.07 -49.73 24.92
C ASN A 183 23.61 -48.94 23.68
N LEU A 184 24.19 -47.76 23.48
CA LEU A 184 23.96 -46.93 22.29
C LEU A 184 24.88 -47.39 21.16
N THR A 185 24.30 -47.86 20.05
CA THR A 185 25.06 -48.27 18.86
C THR A 185 24.66 -47.38 17.69
N PHE A 186 25.62 -46.66 17.12
CA PHE A 186 25.43 -45.89 15.89
C PHE A 186 25.90 -46.70 14.69
N THR A 187 25.05 -46.87 13.68
CA THR A 187 25.43 -47.48 12.40
C THR A 187 25.27 -46.46 11.30
N ILE A 188 26.38 -46.00 10.72
CA ILE A 188 26.39 -45.05 9.61
C ILE A 188 26.91 -45.78 8.38
N ARG A 189 26.08 -45.85 7.34
CA ARG A 189 26.42 -46.49 6.07
C ARG A 189 26.68 -45.40 5.04
N THR A 190 27.93 -45.27 4.60
CA THR A 190 28.31 -44.35 3.53
C THR A 190 28.37 -45.06 2.18
N THR A 191 28.08 -44.32 1.10
CA THR A 191 28.13 -44.84 -0.26
C THR A 191 29.53 -44.82 -0.87
N ASN A 192 30.44 -43.93 -0.43
CA ASN A 192 31.73 -43.71 -1.11
C ASN A 192 32.98 -43.36 -0.25
N LYS A 193 32.93 -43.27 1.09
CA LYS A 193 34.13 -42.95 1.92
C LYS A 193 34.07 -43.49 3.36
N LEU A 194 35.25 -43.79 3.92
CA LEU A 194 35.45 -44.10 5.36
C LEU A 194 35.10 -42.89 6.23
N VAL A 195 34.27 -43.12 7.26
CA VAL A 195 33.92 -42.11 8.27
C VAL A 195 34.71 -42.39 9.53
N PHE A 196 35.44 -41.38 10.01
CA PHE A 196 36.16 -41.44 11.28
C PHE A 196 35.36 -40.67 12.32
N PHE A 197 35.12 -41.29 13.47
CA PHE A 197 34.43 -40.65 14.60
C PHE A 197 35.46 -40.31 15.68
N ASN A 198 35.42 -39.06 16.14
CA ASN A 198 35.98 -38.69 17.43
C ASN A 198 34.81 -38.47 18.39
N LEU A 199 34.59 -39.43 19.29
CA LEU A 199 33.69 -39.24 20.42
C LEU A 199 34.44 -38.38 21.43
N VAL A 200 34.02 -37.13 21.59
CA VAL A 200 34.52 -36.26 22.65
C VAL A 200 33.53 -36.36 23.81
N PRO A 201 33.90 -37.03 24.92
CA PRO A 201 33.08 -37.00 26.12
C PRO A 201 33.04 -35.57 26.66
N HIS A 202 31.86 -35.11 27.06
CA HIS A 202 31.68 -33.82 27.71
C HIS A 202 31.49 -33.98 29.22
#